data_AF-A0AAW1XJ09-F1
#
_entry.id   AF-A0AAW1XJ09-F1
#
_cell.length_a   1.000
_cell.length_b   1.000
_cell.length_c   1.000
_cell.angle_alpha   90.00
_cell.angle_beta   90.00
_cell.angle_gamma   90.00
#
_symmetry.space_group_name_H-M   'P 1'
#
loop_
_entity.id
_entity.type
_entity.pdbx_description
1 polymer ?
#
loop_
_entity_poly.entity_id
_entity_poly.type
_entity_poly.pdbx_seq_one_letter_code
_entity_poly.pdbx_strand_id
1 'polypeptide(L)'
;MVENEILTAELAFRVLFQFDKTMTEAFKTQARNNVSIGGHLHTYQFYNYLWKFILHNAVVRYQNNGGATVKENVDRLKIVA
;
A
#
# COMPACT_ATOMS: atom_id res chain seq x y z
N MET A 1 -22.74 -2.93 8.41
CA MET A 1 -23.64 -2.88 7.22
C MET A 1 -24.08 -4.28 6.82
N VAL A 2 -23.16 -5.23 6.61
CA VAL A 2 -23.54 -6.63 6.40
C VAL A 2 -24.06 -7.28 7.70
N GLU A 3 -23.38 -7.08 8.84
CA GLU A 3 -23.85 -7.56 10.16
C GLU A 3 -25.18 -6.94 10.63
N ASN A 4 -25.53 -5.75 10.10
CA ASN A 4 -26.79 -5.08 10.43
C ASN A 4 -27.88 -5.40 9.38
N GLU A 5 -27.64 -6.37 8.48
CA GLU A 5 -28.53 -6.77 7.37
C GLU A 5 -28.89 -5.67 6.35
N ILE A 6 -28.23 -4.51 6.43
CA ILE A 6 -28.41 -3.39 5.49
C ILE A 6 -27.85 -3.75 4.10
N LEU A 7 -26.89 -4.67 4.03
CA LEU A 7 -26.24 -5.09 2.80
C LEU A 7 -26.13 -6.62 2.75
N THR A 8 -26.51 -7.25 1.63
CA THR A 8 -26.28 -8.68 1.45
C THR A 8 -24.78 -8.95 1.28
N ALA A 9 -24.33 -10.14 1.70
CA ALA A 9 -22.93 -10.54 1.55
C ALA A 9 -22.50 -10.50 0.07
N GLU A 10 -23.36 -10.93 -0.84
CA GLU A 10 -23.10 -10.88 -2.29
C GLU A 10 -22.87 -9.44 -2.78
N LEU A 11 -23.71 -8.49 -2.35
CA LEU A 11 -23.54 -7.09 -2.73
C LEU A 11 -22.26 -6.51 -2.12
N ALA A 12 -21.90 -6.91 -0.89
CA ALA A 12 -20.63 -6.53 -0.27
C ALA A 12 -19.43 -6.98 -1.11
N PHE A 13 -19.43 -8.24 -1.57
CA PHE A 13 -18.38 -8.76 -2.44
C PHE A 13 -18.28 -8.00 -3.76
N ARG A 14 -19.42 -7.67 -4.38
CA ARG A 14 -19.44 -6.86 -5.62
C ARG A 14 -18.82 -5.48 -5.40
N VAL A 15 -19.10 -4.85 -4.26
CA VAL A 15 -18.50 -3.55 -3.90
C VAL A 15 -17.00 -3.68 -3.69
N LEU A 16 -16.52 -4.72 -3.00
CA LEU A 16 -15.07 -4.97 -2.82
C LEU A 16 -14.37 -5.18 -4.16
N PHE A 17 -14.96 -5.98 -5.06
CA PHE A 17 -14.42 -6.19 -6.40
C PHE A 17 -14.34 -4.89 -7.20
N GLN A 18 -15.38 -4.06 -7.14
CA GLN A 18 -15.39 -2.76 -7.81
C GLN A 18 -14.38 -1.80 -7.19
N PHE A 19 -14.19 -1.85 -5.87
CA PHE A 19 -13.15 -1.09 -5.18
C PHE A 19 -11.75 -1.48 -5.67
N ASP A 20 -11.42 -2.77 -5.73
CA ASP A 20 -10.11 -3.23 -6.21
C ASP A 20 -9.81 -2.75 -7.64
N LYS A 21 -10.82 -2.83 -8.51
CA LYS A 21 -10.71 -2.35 -9.90
C LYS A 21 -10.44 -0.85 -9.98
N THR A 22 -11.27 -0.06 -9.29
CA THR A 22 -11.17 1.41 -9.32
C THR A 22 -9.89 1.92 -8.65
N MET A 23 -9.46 1.29 -7.56
CA MET A 23 -8.22 1.64 -6.86
C MET A 23 -7.00 1.39 -7.75
N THR A 24 -6.96 0.25 -8.44
CA THR A 24 -5.88 -0.09 -9.38
C THR A 24 -5.80 0.94 -10.52
N GLU A 25 -6.94 1.37 -11.05
CA GLU A 25 -7.00 2.38 -12.12
C GLU A 25 -6.58 3.77 -11.62
N ALA A 26 -7.03 4.16 -10.42
CA ALA A 26 -6.64 5.43 -9.80
C ALA A 26 -5.13 5.48 -9.54
N PHE A 27 -4.52 4.42 -9.02
CA PHE A 27 -3.07 4.38 -8.83
C PHE A 27 -2.31 4.48 -10.16
N LYS A 28 -2.77 3.82 -11.22
CA LYS A 28 -2.11 3.90 -12.54
C LYS A 28 -2.20 5.28 -13.17
N THR A 29 -3.30 5.99 -12.97
CA THR A 29 -3.59 7.25 -13.68
C THR A 29 -3.21 8.49 -12.89
N GLN A 30 -3.36 8.46 -11.56
CA GLN A 30 -3.26 9.63 -10.68
C GLN A 30 -1.98 9.63 -9.83
N ALA A 31 -1.46 8.48 -9.43
CA ALA A 31 -0.28 8.41 -8.55
C ALA A 31 1.02 8.56 -9.35
N ARG A 32 1.49 9.81 -9.48
CA ARG A 32 2.77 10.15 -10.17
C ARG A 32 3.93 10.41 -9.22
N ASN A 33 3.68 10.38 -7.91
CA ASN A 33 4.66 10.74 -6.91
C ASN A 33 5.73 9.64 -6.78
N ASN A 34 7.00 10.03 -6.79
CA ASN A 34 8.10 9.13 -6.53
C ASN A 34 8.37 9.08 -5.02
N VAL A 35 8.45 7.86 -4.48
CA VAL A 35 8.76 7.59 -3.07
C VAL A 35 10.03 6.76 -3.00
N SER A 36 11.00 7.22 -2.22
CA SER A 36 12.25 6.51 -1.96
C SER A 36 12.19 5.91 -0.56
N ILE A 37 12.41 4.60 -0.46
CA ILE A 37 12.45 3.87 0.80
C ILE A 37 13.89 3.36 0.99
N GLY A 38 14.52 3.76 2.09
CA GLY A 38 15.81 3.21 2.54
C GLY A 38 15.68 2.62 3.94
N GLY A 39 16.56 1.71 4.33
CA GLY A 39 16.53 1.11 5.67
C GLY A 39 17.35 -0.17 5.74
N HIS A 40 17.32 -0.84 6.90
CA HIS A 40 17.99 -2.12 7.08
C HIS A 40 17.04 -3.27 6.74
N LEU A 41 17.39 -4.06 5.72
CA LEU A 41 16.64 -5.27 5.39
C LEU A 41 16.83 -6.32 6.49
N HIS A 42 15.75 -6.74 7.13
CA HIS A 42 15.76 -7.75 8.17
C HIS A 42 15.44 -9.14 7.62
N THR A 43 14.41 -9.23 6.80
CA THR A 43 13.98 -10.50 6.21
C THR A 43 13.39 -10.23 4.84
N TYR A 44 13.67 -11.12 3.89
CA TYR A 44 13.00 -11.17 2.60
C TYR A 44 12.48 -12.58 2.36
N GLN A 45 11.33 -12.70 1.71
CA GLN A 45 10.75 -13.96 1.31
C GLN A 45 10.16 -13.83 -0.08
N PHE A 46 10.42 -14.81 -0.93
CA PHE A 46 9.79 -14.94 -2.24
C PHE A 46 9.12 -16.30 -2.34
N TYR A 47 7.82 -16.32 -2.60
CA TYR A 47 7.05 -17.53 -2.81
C TYR A 47 5.77 -17.20 -3.59
N ASN A 48 5.39 -18.07 -4.54
CA ASN A 48 4.21 -17.88 -5.41
C ASN A 48 4.17 -16.52 -6.10
N TYR A 49 5.30 -16.08 -6.67
CA TYR A 49 5.44 -14.79 -7.35
C TYR A 49 5.18 -13.56 -6.47
N LEU A 50 5.10 -13.73 -5.15
CA LEU A 50 4.91 -12.66 -4.19
C LEU A 50 6.19 -12.43 -3.39
N TRP A 51 6.67 -11.20 -3.39
CA TRP A 51 7.76 -10.74 -2.55
C TRP A 51 7.23 -10.18 -1.23
N LYS A 52 7.92 -10.52 -0.14
CA LYS A 52 7.71 -9.93 1.17
C LYS A 52 9.04 -9.43 1.70
N PHE A 53 9.10 -8.18 2.11
CA PHE A 53 10.28 -7.59 2.74
C PHE A 53 9.89 -7.02 4.11
N ILE A 54 10.76 -7.20 5.10
CA ILE A 54 10.67 -6.55 6.41
C ILE A 54 11.93 -5.72 6.57
N LEU A 55 11.76 -4.40 6.71
CA LEU A 55 12.83 -3.46 6.99
C LEU A 55 12.72 -2.98 8.44
N HIS A 56 13.87 -2.76 9.08
CA HIS A 56 14.00 -2.06 10.36
C HIS A 56 14.64 -0.69 10.13
N ASN A 57 14.21 0.29 10.94
CA ASN A 57 14.68 1.69 10.88
C ASN A 57 14.62 2.24 9.44
N ALA A 58 13.47 2.07 8.80
CA ALA A 58 13.24 2.55 7.46
C ALA A 58 13.07 4.08 7.45
N VAL A 59 13.57 4.72 6.40
CA VAL A 59 13.40 6.14 6.10
C VAL A 59 12.67 6.24 4.78
N VAL A 60 11.43 6.71 4.83
CA VAL A 60 10.58 6.95 3.66
C VAL A 60 10.74 8.42 3.28
N ARG A 61 11.10 8.68 2.02
CA ARG A 61 11.27 10.04 1.48
C ARG A 61 10.31 10.23 0.31
N TYR A 62 9.52 11.29 0.36
CA TYR A 62 8.58 11.63 -0.70
C TYR A 62 8.44 13.14 -0.85
N GLN A 63 7.96 13.59 -1.99
CA GLN A 63 7.62 14.99 -2.21
C GLN A 63 6.18 15.25 -1.77
N ASN A 64 5.98 16.26 -0.94
CA ASN A 64 4.65 16.75 -0.62
C ASN A 64 4.10 17.60 -1.79
N ASN A 65 2.80 17.86 -1.80
CA ASN A 65 2.09 18.68 -2.79
C ASN A 65 2.68 20.10 -2.93
N GLY A 66 3.38 20.60 -1.91
CA GLY A 66 4.12 21.88 -1.94
C GLY A 66 5.55 21.79 -2.49
N GLY A 67 5.97 20.65 -3.07
CA GLY A 67 7.31 20.44 -3.64
C GLY A 67 8.42 20.17 -2.62
N ALA A 68 8.14 20.32 -1.31
CA ALA A 68 9.09 20.01 -0.25
C ALA A 68 9.31 18.50 -0.11
N THR A 69 10.57 18.09 0.06
CA THR A 69 10.90 16.68 0.36
C THR A 69 10.70 16.41 1.84
N VAL A 70 9.76 15.52 2.15
CA VAL A 70 9.49 15.02 3.50
C VAL A 70 10.27 13.75 3.73
N LYS A 71 10.77 13.56 4.96
CA LYS A 71 11.43 12.34 5.41
C LYS A 71 10.71 11.83 6.66
N GLU A 72 10.22 10.61 6.59
CA GLU A 72 9.58 9.93 7.71
C GLU A 72 10.41 8.72 8.13
N ASN A 73 10.67 8.61 9.43
CA ASN A 73 11.36 7.46 10.01
C ASN A 73 10.30 6.47 10.53
N VAL A 74 10.49 5.20 10.19
CA VAL A 74 9.58 4.10 10.50
C VAL A 74 10.39 2.95 11.09
N ASP A 75 10.12 2.59 12.34
CA ASP A 75 10.91 1.56 13.05
C ASP A 75 10.84 0.19 12.38
N ARG A 76 9.67 -0.16 11.83
CA ARG A 76 9.46 -1.43 11.13
C ARG A 76 8.51 -1.25 9.95
N LEU A 77 8.97 -1.60 8.75
CA LEU A 77 8.20 -1.50 7.52
C LEU A 77 8.06 -2.88 6.84
N LYS A 78 6.83 -3.28 6.51
CA LYS A 78 6.54 -4.49 5.75
C LYS A 78 6.10 -4.12 4.33
N ILE A 79 6.80 -4.65 3.34
CA ILE A 79 6.49 -4.45 1.92
C ILE A 79 6.03 -5.79 1.35
N VAL A 80 4.93 -5.77 0.60
CA VAL A 80 4.39 -6.92 -0.13
C VAL A 80 4.20 -6.49 -1.58
N ALA A 81 4.81 -7.22 -2.52
CA ALA A 81 4.83 -6.89 -3.95
C ALA A 81 4.59 -8.12 -4.82
#